data_AF-A0A2V9KNX0-F1
#
_entry.id   AF-A0A2V9KNX0-F1
#
_cell.length_a   1.000
_cell.length_b   1.000
_cell.length_c   1.000
_cell.angle_alpha   90.00
_cell.angle_beta   90.00
_cell.angle_gamma   90.00
#
_symmetry.space_group_name_H-M   'P 1'
#
loop_
_entity.id
_entity.type
_entity.pdbx_description
1 polymer ?
#
loop_
_entity_poly.entity_id
_entity_poly.type
_entity_poly.pdbx_seq_one_letter_code
_entity_poly.pdbx_strand_id
1 'polypeptide(L)'
;MSSVATRRRRRVWVFKINTKRGWRFDQYFRSRARGAYAMGDEGWIKSATSLRYLREEVKRGDLFVCYEADRRQVVGLARAASDGRDVGAGSLVDFCPPREAVSFENPLTRHPDLDHILAFSPQRGRGTVGRIEPDEFARLRRIAMRKNPRQAKALARLFGR
;
A
#
# COMPACT_ATOMS: atom_id res chain seq x y z
N MET A 1 10.61 33.26 -13.95
CA MET A 1 10.09 32.91 -12.61
C MET A 1 9.99 31.39 -12.51
N SER A 2 11.05 30.73 -12.07
CA SER A 2 11.08 29.27 -11.93
C SER A 2 10.42 28.90 -10.60
N SER A 3 9.20 28.38 -10.65
CA SER A 3 8.52 27.83 -9.48
C SER A 3 9.32 26.65 -8.96
N VAL A 4 9.94 26.81 -7.79
CA VAL A 4 10.50 25.69 -7.03
C VAL A 4 9.30 24.86 -6.59
N ALA A 5 8.95 23.86 -7.40
CA ALA A 5 7.92 22.90 -7.07
C ALA A 5 8.27 22.27 -5.71
N THR A 6 7.57 22.68 -4.65
CA THR A 6 7.73 22.09 -3.33
C THR A 6 7.46 20.60 -3.49
N ARG A 7 8.51 19.78 -3.35
CA ARG A 7 8.40 18.32 -3.53
C ARG A 7 7.44 17.80 -2.48
N ARG A 8 6.19 17.51 -2.88
CA ARG A 8 5.16 16.99 -1.98
C ARG A 8 5.72 15.79 -1.23
N ARG A 9 5.61 15.80 0.10
CA ARG A 9 5.99 14.66 0.93
C ARG A 9 5.11 13.46 0.55
N ARG A 10 5.76 12.35 0.19
CA ARG A 10 5.10 11.10 -0.18
C ARG A 10 4.20 10.63 0.97
N ARG A 11 2.95 10.28 0.66
CA ARG A 11 2.02 9.68 1.62
C ARG A 11 2.16 8.16 1.62
N VAL A 12 1.74 7.56 2.72
CA VAL A 12 1.76 6.11 2.91
C VAL A 12 0.34 5.63 3.20
N TRP A 13 -0.04 4.58 2.50
CA TRP A 13 -1.36 4.01 2.50
C TRP A 13 -1.28 2.53 2.85
N VAL A 14 -2.28 2.00 3.55
CA VAL A 14 -2.54 0.56 3.60
C VAL A 14 -3.57 0.22 2.52
N PHE A 15 -3.29 -0.79 1.71
CA PHE A 15 -4.25 -1.41 0.80
C PHE A 15 -4.60 -2.79 1.34
N LYS A 16 -5.85 -2.95 1.79
CA LYS A 16 -6.37 -4.15 2.46
C LYS A 16 -7.11 -5.01 1.44
N ILE A 17 -6.72 -6.27 1.32
CA ILE A 17 -7.44 -7.27 0.53
C ILE A 17 -7.94 -8.39 1.43
N ASN A 18 -8.94 -9.14 0.96
CA ASN A 18 -9.37 -10.38 1.61
C ASN A 18 -9.13 -11.54 0.65
N THR A 19 -8.21 -12.44 0.99
CA THR A 19 -7.82 -13.54 0.10
C THR A 19 -8.92 -14.54 -0.15
N LYS A 20 -9.91 -14.62 0.75
CA LYS A 20 -11.12 -15.43 0.59
C LYS A 20 -12.12 -14.86 -0.42
N ARG A 21 -11.94 -13.60 -0.86
CA ARG A 21 -12.77 -12.94 -1.87
C ARG A 21 -12.09 -12.90 -3.26
N GLY A 22 -11.13 -13.79 -3.51
CA GLY A 22 -10.52 -14.02 -4.82
C GLY A 22 -9.26 -13.19 -5.11
N TRP A 23 -9.04 -12.09 -4.40
CA TRP A 23 -7.86 -11.24 -4.60
C TRP A 23 -6.67 -11.67 -3.74
N ARG A 24 -5.49 -11.82 -4.35
CA ARG A 24 -4.24 -12.17 -3.65
C ARG A 24 -3.10 -11.29 -4.12
N PHE A 25 -2.32 -10.73 -3.19
CA PHE A 25 -1.14 -9.94 -3.56
C PHE A 25 -0.07 -10.79 -4.25
N ASP A 26 -0.03 -12.10 -4.00
CA ASP A 26 0.82 -13.04 -4.75
C ASP A 26 0.61 -12.95 -6.26
N GLN A 27 -0.63 -12.74 -6.73
CA GLN A 27 -0.93 -12.59 -8.16
C GLN A 27 -0.25 -11.35 -8.73
N TYR A 28 -0.26 -10.25 -7.98
CA TYR A 28 0.47 -9.03 -8.33
C TYR A 28 1.98 -9.28 -8.29
N PHE A 29 2.55 -9.72 -7.16
CA PHE A 29 4.00 -9.86 -7.00
C PHE A 29 4.65 -10.86 -7.97
N ARG A 30 3.91 -11.89 -8.40
CA ARG A 30 4.40 -12.89 -9.37
C ARG A 30 4.07 -12.55 -10.82
N SER A 31 3.28 -11.49 -11.06
CA SER A 31 2.91 -11.09 -12.41
C SER A 31 4.14 -10.68 -13.22
N ARG A 32 4.13 -11.00 -14.51
CA ARG A 32 5.12 -10.55 -15.50
C ARG A 32 4.72 -9.26 -16.21
N ALA A 33 3.69 -8.57 -15.71
CA ALA A 33 3.23 -7.30 -16.25
C ALA A 33 4.38 -6.28 -16.29
N ARG A 34 4.58 -5.65 -17.44
CA ARG A 34 5.64 -4.66 -17.67
C ARG A 34 5.20 -3.22 -17.43
N GLY A 35 3.88 -2.99 -17.44
CA GLY A 35 3.24 -1.69 -17.23
C GLY A 35 2.58 -1.58 -15.86
N ALA A 36 1.83 -0.49 -15.68
CA ALA A 36 1.03 -0.28 -14.47
C ALA A 36 0.06 -1.47 -14.27
N TYR A 37 -0.10 -1.88 -13.02
CA TYR A 37 -0.94 -3.02 -12.65
C TYR A 37 -2.19 -2.49 -11.94
N ALA A 38 -3.35 -2.68 -12.56
CA ALA A 38 -4.61 -2.25 -11.98
C ALA A 38 -4.90 -3.01 -10.68
N MET A 39 -5.11 -2.28 -9.59
CA MET A 39 -5.50 -2.84 -8.30
C MET A 39 -6.93 -2.42 -7.99
N GLY A 40 -7.84 -3.38 -7.94
CA GLY A 40 -9.25 -3.07 -7.86
C GLY A 40 -10.02 -3.52 -9.09
N ASP A 41 -11.33 -3.60 -8.92
CA ASP A 41 -12.31 -3.47 -9.99
C ASP A 41 -13.36 -2.43 -9.54
N GLU A 42 -14.22 -2.00 -10.46
CA GLU A 42 -15.21 -0.95 -10.24
C GLU A 42 -16.17 -1.24 -9.09
N GLY A 43 -16.38 -2.52 -8.76
CA GLY A 43 -17.28 -2.96 -7.69
C GLY A 43 -16.61 -3.24 -6.35
N TRP A 44 -15.28 -3.25 -6.28
CA TRP A 44 -14.58 -3.73 -5.10
C TRP A 44 -14.49 -2.67 -3.98
N ILE A 45 -14.09 -1.45 -4.31
CA ILE A 45 -13.87 -0.40 -3.29
C ILE A 45 -15.15 0.40 -3.08
N LYS A 46 -15.91 0.05 -2.04
CA LYS A 46 -17.22 0.67 -1.75
C LYS A 46 -17.22 1.67 -0.59
N SER A 47 -16.19 1.66 0.24
CA SER A 47 -16.14 2.52 1.42
C SER A 47 -15.96 3.99 1.01
N ALA A 48 -16.91 4.86 1.36
CA ALA A 48 -16.86 6.29 1.04
C ALA A 48 -15.52 6.94 1.43
N THR A 49 -14.99 6.62 2.61
CA THR A 49 -13.66 7.10 3.05
C THR A 49 -12.52 6.63 2.13
N SER A 50 -12.53 5.35 1.71
CA SER A 50 -11.50 4.83 0.81
C SER A 50 -11.61 5.43 -0.59
N LEU A 51 -12.83 5.63 -1.08
CA LEU A 51 -13.09 6.34 -2.33
C LEU A 51 -12.56 7.77 -2.28
N ARG A 52 -12.88 8.51 -1.20
CA ARG A 52 -12.37 9.87 -0.97
C ARG A 52 -10.84 9.91 -0.97
N TYR A 53 -10.18 9.00 -0.25
CA TYR A 53 -8.72 8.90 -0.24
C TYR A 53 -8.16 8.67 -1.64
N LEU A 54 -8.73 7.75 -2.41
CA LEU A 54 -8.27 7.48 -3.77
C LEU A 54 -8.44 8.71 -4.68
N ARG A 55 -9.63 9.32 -4.69
CA ARG A 55 -9.98 10.43 -5.58
C ARG A 55 -9.17 11.70 -5.29
N GLU A 56 -9.04 12.04 -4.01
CA GLU A 56 -8.55 13.37 -3.61
C GLU A 56 -7.09 13.34 -3.16
N GLU A 57 -6.65 12.23 -2.56
CA GLU A 57 -5.44 12.23 -1.75
C GLU A 57 -4.30 11.39 -2.33
N VAL A 58 -4.59 10.22 -2.89
CA VAL A 58 -3.57 9.33 -3.47
C VAL A 58 -2.96 9.96 -4.70
N LYS A 59 -1.63 10.08 -4.71
CA LYS A 59 -0.86 10.59 -5.85
C LYS A 59 0.17 9.59 -6.35
N ARG A 60 0.50 9.71 -7.63
CA ARG A 60 1.60 8.97 -8.25
C ARG A 60 2.85 9.03 -7.38
N GLY A 61 3.45 7.86 -7.13
CA GLY A 61 4.63 7.71 -6.31
C GLY A 61 4.37 7.57 -4.80
N ASP A 62 3.12 7.70 -4.32
CA ASP A 62 2.76 7.33 -2.95
C ASP A 62 3.05 5.85 -2.68
N LEU A 63 3.33 5.52 -1.41
CA LEU A 63 3.67 4.16 -1.00
C LEU A 63 2.43 3.42 -0.51
N PHE A 64 2.24 2.18 -0.96
CA PHE A 64 1.19 1.28 -0.52
C PHE A 64 1.78 0.09 0.24
N VAL A 65 1.25 -0.13 1.44
CA VAL A 65 1.49 -1.30 2.28
C VAL A 65 0.43 -2.35 1.95
N CYS A 66 0.87 -3.50 1.45
CA CYS A 66 0.01 -4.57 0.96
C CYS A 66 -0.42 -5.47 2.12
N TYR A 67 -1.67 -5.34 2.57
CA TYR A 67 -2.20 -6.02 3.75
C TYR A 67 -3.28 -7.06 3.40
N GLU A 68 -3.07 -8.31 3.78
CA GLU A 68 -4.07 -9.38 3.68
C GLU A 68 -4.86 -9.43 4.98
N ALA A 69 -6.10 -8.92 4.95
CA ALA A 69 -6.90 -8.68 6.15
C ALA A 69 -7.39 -9.96 6.83
N ASP A 70 -7.71 -10.99 6.05
CA ASP A 70 -8.14 -12.30 6.55
C ASP A 70 -6.99 -13.10 7.16
N ARG A 71 -5.77 -12.94 6.63
CA ARG A 71 -4.54 -13.53 7.18
C ARG A 71 -3.84 -12.63 8.20
N ARG A 72 -4.33 -11.40 8.35
CA ARG A 72 -3.85 -10.38 9.29
C ARG A 72 -2.35 -10.11 9.16
N GLN A 73 -1.87 -9.91 7.93
CA GLN A 73 -0.45 -9.73 7.66
C GLN A 73 -0.16 -8.71 6.56
N VAL A 74 0.98 -8.03 6.67
CA VAL A 74 1.57 -7.25 5.59
C VAL A 74 2.53 -8.15 4.82
N VAL A 75 2.30 -8.28 3.52
CA VAL A 75 3.05 -9.17 2.63
C VAL A 75 4.01 -8.43 1.70
N GLY A 76 3.96 -7.10 1.66
CA GLY A 76 4.89 -6.33 0.85
C GLY A 76 4.55 -4.86 0.72
N LEU A 77 5.27 -4.20 -0.20
CA LEU A 77 5.18 -2.78 -0.49
C LEU A 77 5.12 -2.56 -2.00
N ALA A 78 4.32 -1.59 -2.42
CA ALA A 78 4.22 -1.14 -3.81
C ALA A 78 4.18 0.39 -3.87
N ARG A 79 4.42 0.96 -5.05
CA ARG A 79 4.19 2.39 -5.31
C ARG A 79 2.98 2.58 -6.20
N ALA A 80 2.32 3.72 -6.04
CA ALA A 80 1.30 4.17 -6.97
C ALA A 80 1.93 4.52 -8.34
N ALA A 81 1.51 3.87 -9.41
CA ALA A 81 1.87 4.22 -10.79
C ALA A 81 1.06 5.40 -11.33
N SER A 82 -0.09 5.69 -10.71
CA SER A 82 -1.00 6.77 -11.06
C SER A 82 -1.46 7.51 -9.81
N ASP A 83 -2.10 8.67 -10.02
CA ASP A 83 -3.05 9.18 -9.04
C ASP A 83 -4.22 8.19 -8.89
N GLY A 84 -4.97 8.27 -7.79
CA GLY A 84 -6.21 7.52 -7.72
C GLY A 84 -7.21 8.02 -8.77
N ARG A 85 -7.94 7.09 -9.38
CA ARG A 85 -8.82 7.35 -10.52
C ARG A 85 -10.26 7.13 -10.10
N ASP A 86 -11.13 8.09 -10.38
CA ASP A 86 -12.57 7.87 -10.33
C ASP A 86 -13.01 7.17 -11.62
N VAL A 87 -13.79 6.10 -11.48
CA VAL A 87 -14.32 5.30 -12.60
C VAL A 87 -15.86 5.29 -12.59
N GLY A 88 -16.46 6.32 -11.99
CA GLY A 88 -17.91 6.47 -11.88
C GLY A 88 -18.48 5.63 -10.75
N ALA A 89 -18.59 4.32 -10.95
CA ALA A 89 -19.17 3.40 -9.96
C ALA A 89 -18.23 3.06 -8.79
N GLY A 90 -16.95 3.43 -8.89
CA GLY A 90 -15.94 3.14 -7.88
C GLY A 90 -14.68 4.00 -8.05
N SER A 91 -13.59 3.61 -7.38
CA SER A 91 -12.28 4.24 -7.61
C SER A 91 -11.17 3.21 -7.57
N LEU A 92 -10.18 3.43 -8.42
CA LEU A 92 -9.06 2.51 -8.63
C LEU A 92 -7.74 3.20 -8.36
N VAL A 93 -6.71 2.40 -8.15
CA VAL A 93 -5.33 2.85 -8.19
C VAL A 93 -4.53 1.82 -8.97
N ASP A 94 -3.59 2.30 -9.78
CA ASP A 94 -2.66 1.42 -10.45
C ASP A 94 -1.37 1.36 -9.64
N PHE A 95 -0.86 0.16 -9.39
CA PHE A 95 0.46 -0.03 -8.82
C PHE A 95 1.53 -0.04 -9.89
N CYS A 96 2.74 0.37 -9.52
CA CYS A 96 3.93 0.17 -10.35
C CYS A 96 4.09 -1.32 -10.71
N PRO A 97 4.83 -1.64 -11.79
CA PRO A 97 5.10 -3.03 -12.15
C PRO A 97 5.74 -3.80 -10.98
N PRO A 98 5.51 -5.12 -10.84
CA PRO A 98 5.97 -5.90 -9.68
C PRO A 98 7.48 -5.83 -9.42
N ARG A 99 8.30 -5.65 -10.47
CA ARG A 99 9.76 -5.46 -10.37
C ARG A 99 10.19 -4.21 -9.57
N GLU A 100 9.28 -3.26 -9.39
CA GLU A 100 9.49 -2.03 -8.61
C GLU A 100 8.94 -2.12 -7.20
N ALA A 101 8.23 -3.20 -6.89
CA ALA A 101 7.67 -3.51 -5.59
C ALA A 101 8.61 -4.43 -4.80
N VAL A 102 8.29 -4.65 -3.52
CA VAL A 102 8.99 -5.62 -2.68
C VAL A 102 7.96 -6.52 -2.03
N SER A 103 7.96 -7.79 -2.41
CA SER A 103 7.30 -8.87 -1.68
C SER A 103 8.18 -9.25 -0.49
N PHE A 104 7.63 -9.24 0.72
CA PHE A 104 8.41 -9.58 1.91
C PHE A 104 8.75 -11.06 1.93
N GLU A 105 10.02 -11.39 2.19
CA GLU A 105 10.45 -12.76 2.49
C GLU A 105 9.83 -13.24 3.81
N ASN A 106 9.78 -12.34 4.80
CA ASN A 106 9.18 -12.54 6.10
C ASN A 106 8.03 -11.53 6.28
N PRO A 107 6.78 -11.94 6.01
CA PRO A 107 5.60 -11.11 6.26
C PRO A 107 5.53 -10.58 7.69
N LEU A 108 4.92 -9.40 7.85
CA LEU A 108 4.68 -8.81 9.17
C LEU A 108 3.29 -9.22 9.64
N THR A 109 3.20 -9.92 10.76
CA THR A 109 1.92 -10.44 11.27
C THR A 109 1.29 -9.44 12.22
N ARG A 110 -0.05 -9.46 12.35
CA ARG A 110 -0.77 -8.53 13.24
C ARG A 110 -0.14 -8.48 14.63
N HIS A 111 0.03 -9.64 15.23
CA HIS A 111 0.82 -9.84 16.45
C HIS A 111 2.10 -10.63 16.12
N PRO A 112 3.27 -10.25 16.64
CA PRO A 112 3.54 -9.08 17.48
C PRO A 112 3.89 -7.81 16.68
N ASP A 113 3.96 -7.88 15.34
CA ASP A 113 4.63 -6.82 14.56
C ASP A 113 3.78 -5.54 14.45
N LEU A 114 2.47 -5.67 14.24
CA LEU A 114 1.63 -4.54 13.82
C LEU A 114 0.72 -4.01 14.92
N ASP A 115 0.75 -4.59 16.12
CA ASP A 115 -0.19 -4.27 17.21
C ASP A 115 -0.24 -2.79 17.55
N HIS A 116 0.92 -2.13 17.49
CA HIS A 116 1.14 -0.71 17.80
C HIS A 116 0.91 0.24 16.61
N ILE A 117 0.29 -0.26 15.54
CA ILE A 117 -0.03 0.53 14.35
C ILE A 117 -1.56 0.50 14.14
N LEU A 118 -2.19 1.67 14.32
CA LEU A 118 -3.64 1.84 14.27
C LEU A 118 -4.20 1.62 12.87
N ALA A 119 -3.43 1.84 11.81
CA ALA A 119 -3.82 1.52 10.43
C ALA A 119 -4.27 0.05 10.24
N PHE A 120 -3.76 -0.87 11.07
CA PHE A 120 -4.14 -2.28 11.06
C PHE A 120 -5.09 -2.68 12.20
N SER A 121 -5.48 -1.73 13.07
CA SER A 121 -6.42 -2.00 14.14
C SER A 121 -7.87 -2.02 13.63
N PRO A 122 -8.79 -2.75 14.30
CA PRO A 122 -10.22 -2.72 13.98
C PRO A 122 -10.86 -1.33 14.12
N GLN A 123 -10.28 -0.46 14.95
CA GLN A 123 -10.82 0.87 15.26
C GLN A 123 -10.73 1.83 14.06
N ARG A 124 -9.75 1.64 13.16
CA ARG A 124 -9.54 2.54 12.00
C ARG A 124 -10.35 2.15 10.76
N GLY A 125 -11.44 1.42 10.97
CA GLY A 125 -12.42 1.07 9.95
C GLY A 125 -12.04 -0.12 9.06
N ARG A 126 -13.05 -0.67 8.38
CA ARG A 126 -12.97 -1.87 7.51
C ARG A 126 -12.73 -1.54 6.03
N GLY A 127 -12.43 -0.29 5.69
CA GLY A 127 -12.23 0.15 4.30
C GLY A 127 -10.98 -0.46 3.65
N THR A 128 -11.01 -0.58 2.32
CA THR A 128 -9.92 -1.14 1.50
C THR A 128 -8.66 -0.29 1.59
N VAL A 129 -8.81 1.03 1.56
CA VAL A 129 -7.69 1.98 1.60
C VAL A 129 -7.77 2.80 2.88
N GLY A 130 -6.64 2.87 3.59
CA GLY A 130 -6.50 3.69 4.80
C GLY A 130 -5.17 4.44 4.80
N ARG A 131 -5.15 5.62 5.42
CA ARG A 131 -3.92 6.39 5.61
C ARG A 131 -3.07 5.80 6.74
N ILE A 132 -1.75 5.79 6.55
CA ILE A 132 -0.79 5.50 7.61
C ILE A 132 -0.10 6.81 7.98
N GLU A 133 -0.13 7.16 9.27
CA GLU A 133 0.51 8.39 9.72
C GLU A 133 2.05 8.26 9.73
N PRO A 134 2.79 9.37 9.65
CA PRO A 134 4.24 9.33 9.55
C PRO A 134 4.95 8.59 10.70
N ASP A 135 4.43 8.68 11.93
CA ASP A 135 4.99 8.02 13.11
C ASP A 135 4.73 6.50 13.09
N GLU A 136 3.53 6.08 12.69
CA GLU A 136 3.18 4.68 12.43
C GLU A 136 4.05 4.10 11.33
N PHE A 137 4.27 4.85 10.26
CA PHE A 137 5.13 4.43 9.16
C PHE A 137 6.59 4.30 9.59
N ALA A 138 7.10 5.21 10.43
CA ALA A 138 8.45 5.09 10.99
C ALA A 138 8.61 3.81 11.84
N ARG A 139 7.57 3.39 12.58
CA ARG A 139 7.54 2.11 13.29
C ARG A 139 7.52 0.93 12.31
N LEU A 140 6.61 0.94 11.34
CA LEU A 140 6.50 -0.10 10.31
C LEU A 140 7.84 -0.30 9.57
N ARG A 141 8.49 0.79 9.17
CA ARG A 141 9.79 0.78 8.48
C ARG A 141 10.85 0.03 9.28
N ARG A 142 10.97 0.32 10.59
CA ARG A 142 11.95 -0.34 11.47
C ARG A 142 11.69 -1.85 11.57
N ILE A 143 10.43 -2.24 11.75
CA ILE A 143 10.04 -3.66 11.84
C ILE A 143 10.33 -4.37 10.52
N ALA A 144 9.92 -3.79 9.38
CA ALA A 144 10.14 -4.35 8.05
C ALA A 144 11.63 -4.61 7.78
N MET A 145 12.48 -3.62 8.03
CA MET A 145 13.93 -3.72 7.85
C MET A 145 14.55 -4.80 8.76
N ARG A 146 14.10 -4.89 10.01
CA ARG A 146 14.59 -5.88 10.97
C ARG A 146 14.19 -7.30 10.59
N LYS A 147 12.95 -7.53 10.15
CA LYS A 147 12.45 -8.85 9.74
C LYS A 147 12.95 -9.28 8.36
N ASN A 148 13.28 -8.34 7.49
CA ASN A 148 13.70 -8.61 6.12
C ASN A 148 15.09 -8.04 5.83
N PRO A 149 16.14 -8.44 6.57
CA PRO A 149 17.48 -7.86 6.44
C PRO A 149 18.09 -8.09 5.05
N ARG A 150 17.79 -9.25 4.43
CA ARG A 150 18.23 -9.58 3.06
C ARG A 150 17.63 -8.64 2.01
N GLN A 151 16.49 -8.02 2.32
CA GLN A 151 15.78 -7.10 1.44
C GLN A 151 16.04 -5.62 1.78
N ALA A 152 16.90 -5.32 2.77
CA ALA A 152 17.11 -3.98 3.32
C ALA A 152 17.43 -2.93 2.24
N LYS A 153 18.24 -3.27 1.25
CA LYS A 153 18.59 -2.36 0.13
C LYS A 153 17.37 -2.02 -0.73
N ALA A 154 16.53 -3.00 -1.04
CA ALA A 154 15.32 -2.80 -1.83
C ALA A 154 14.27 -2.00 -1.05
N LEU A 155 14.08 -2.34 0.22
CA LEU A 155 13.22 -1.61 1.15
C LEU A 155 13.64 -0.14 1.30
N ALA A 156 14.93 0.13 1.52
CA ALA A 156 15.45 1.48 1.64
C ALA A 156 15.18 2.34 0.40
N ARG A 157 15.28 1.77 -0.81
CA ARG A 157 14.92 2.46 -2.06
C ARG A 157 13.44 2.83 -2.10
N LEU A 158 12.55 1.96 -1.61
CA LEU A 158 11.11 2.21 -1.60
C LEU A 158 10.70 3.24 -0.55
N PHE A 159 11.27 3.18 0.64
CA PHE A 159 10.95 4.11 1.72
C PHE A 159 11.39 5.55 1.43
N GLY A 160 12.34 5.73 0.50
CA GLY A 160 13.02 7.00 0.30
C GLY A 160 14.08 7.21 1.39
N ARG A 161 15.23 7.77 0.99
CA ARG A 161 16.21 8.28 1.94
C ARG A 161 15.59 9.44 2.72
#